data_AF-A0A1F4X7J1-F1
#
_entry.id   AF-A0A1F4X7J1-F1
#
_cell.length_a   1.000
_cell.length_b   1.000
_cell.length_c   1.000
_cell.angle_alpha   90.00
_cell.angle_beta   90.00
_cell.angle_gamma   90.00
#
_symmetry.space_group_name_H-M   'P 1'
#
loop_
_entity.id
_entity.type
_entity.pdbx_description
1 polymer ?
#
loop_
_entity_poly.entity_id
_entity_poly.type
_entity_poly.pdbx_seq_one_letter_code
_entity_poly.pdbx_strand_id
1 'polypeptide(L)' 'MTIVKKVYLPKWIFWMVCLIMVPLIVFFNISYFTNAQSQAELGTIGWLALIFVFVVIIVMMYLMAFRKLPSYIIEEEEKK' A
#
# COMPACT_ATOMS: atom_id res chain seq x y z
N MET A 1 17.87 -4.06 30.05
CA MET A 1 18.29 -3.81 28.66
C MET A 1 17.04 -3.91 27.80
N THR A 2 16.73 -2.93 26.93
CA THR A 2 15.56 -3.02 26.04
C THR A 2 15.93 -3.82 24.80
N ILE A 3 15.23 -4.91 24.53
CA ILE A 3 15.43 -5.70 23.31
C ILE A 3 14.47 -5.16 22.25
N VAL A 4 15.01 -4.53 21.21
CA VAL A 4 14.24 -3.98 20.09
C VAL A 4 14.17 -5.01 18.97
N LYS A 5 13.00 -5.62 18.76
CA LYS A 5 12.77 -6.59 17.68
C LYS A 5 11.96 -5.96 16.55
N LYS A 6 12.57 -5.83 15.37
CA LYS A 6 11.92 -5.38 14.14
C LYS A 6 11.22 -6.54 13.46
N VAL A 7 9.92 -6.41 13.22
CA VAL A 7 9.16 -7.42 12.47
C VAL A 7 8.88 -6.92 11.06
N TYR A 8 8.95 -7.84 10.11
CA TYR A 8 8.81 -7.57 8.68
C TYR A 8 7.75 -8.50 8.09
N LEU A 9 7.10 -8.05 7.03
CA LEU A 9 6.09 -8.85 6.36
C LEU A 9 6.72 -9.96 5.52
N PRO A 10 6.13 -11.17 5.51
CA PRO A 10 6.46 -12.20 4.53
C PRO A 10 6.23 -11.71 3.09
N LYS A 11 7.14 -12.07 2.17
CA LYS A 11 7.08 -11.64 0.76
C LYS A 11 5.80 -12.05 0.03
N TRP A 12 5.17 -13.17 0.41
CA TRP A 12 3.92 -13.64 -0.21
C TRP A 12 2.73 -12.71 0.07
N ILE A 13 2.75 -11.98 1.20
CA ILE A 13 1.69 -11.01 1.54
C ILE A 13 1.69 -9.86 0.53
N PHE A 14 2.87 -9.39 0.09
CA PHE A 14 2.97 -8.38 -0.95
C PHE A 14 2.30 -8.85 -2.25
N TRP A 15 2.56 -10.09 -2.68
CA TRP A 15 1.94 -10.64 -3.88
C TRP A 15 0.42 -10.74 -3.78
N MET A 16 -0.12 -11.13 -2.62
CA MET A 16 -1.57 -11.12 -2.39
C MET A 16 -2.18 -9.73 -2.44
N VAL A 17 -1.51 -8.74 -1.84
CA VAL A 17 -1.98 -7.35 -1.87
C VAL A 17 -1.95 -6.80 -3.29
N CYS A 18 -0.88 -7.06 -4.05
CA CYS A 18 -0.82 -6.71 -5.46
C CYS A 18 -1.94 -7.37 -6.27
N LEU A 19 -2.24 -8.64 -6.00
CA LEU A 19 -3.32 -9.37 -6.68
C LEU A 19 -4.70 -8.73 -6.47
N ILE A 20 -4.93 -8.05 -5.34
CA ILE A 20 -6.18 -7.33 -5.06
C ILE A 20 -6.12 -5.88 -5.58
N MET A 21 -4.99 -5.21 -5.37
CA MET A 21 -4.81 -3.80 -5.73
C MET A 21 -4.77 -3.56 -7.23
N VAL A 22 -4.15 -4.45 -8.01
CA VAL A 22 -4.05 -4.29 -9.46
C VAL A 22 -5.44 -4.29 -10.13
N PRO A 23 -6.34 -5.26 -9.89
CA PRO A 23 -7.71 -5.20 -10.41
C PRO A 23 -8.46 -3.94 -10.01
N LEU A 24 -8.29 -3.45 -8.77
CA LEU A 24 -8.91 -2.21 -8.33
C LEU A 24 -8.39 -1.02 -9.13
N ILE A 25 -7.07 -0.88 -9.29
CA ILE A 25 -6.47 0.21 -10.08
C ILE A 25 -6.97 0.14 -11.53
N VAL A 26 -7.01 -1.05 -12.13
CA VAL A 26 -7.52 -1.23 -13.50
C VAL A 26 -9.00 -0.83 -13.58
N PHE A 27 -9.82 -1.30 -12.65
CA PHE A 27 -11.25 -0.95 -12.61
C PHE A 27 -11.47 0.56 -12.48
N PHE A 28 -10.77 1.23 -11.56
CA PHE A 28 -10.86 2.68 -11.38
C PHE A 28 -10.39 3.45 -12.62
N ASN A 29 -9.32 2.99 -13.28
CA ASN A 29 -8.85 3.62 -14.51
C ASN A 29 -9.86 3.45 -15.64
N ILE A 30 -10.38 2.25 -15.85
CA ILE A 30 -11.42 2.01 -16.85
C ILE A 30 -12.62 2.91 -16.56
N SER A 31 -13.14 2.89 -15.33
CA SER A 31 -14.27 3.74 -14.93
C SER A 31 -14.02 5.21 -15.20
N TYR A 32 -12.82 5.72 -14.89
CA TYR A 32 -12.47 7.11 -15.15
C TYR A 32 -12.41 7.40 -16.66
N PHE A 33 -11.77 6.56 -17.48
CA PHE A 33 -11.61 6.84 -18.90
C PHE A 33 -12.86 6.53 -19.74
N THR A 34 -13.77 5.68 -19.28
CA THR A 34 -14.97 5.29 -20.03
C THR A 34 -16.25 5.99 -19.57
N ASN A 35 -16.27 6.60 -18.37
CA ASN A 35 -17.46 7.25 -17.84
C ASN A 35 -17.26 8.77 -17.74
N ALA A 36 -17.99 9.52 -18.57
CA ALA A 36 -17.97 10.98 -18.57
C ALA A 36 -18.40 11.60 -17.23
N GLN A 37 -19.31 10.93 -16.49
CA GLN A 37 -19.70 11.37 -15.15
C GLN A 37 -18.54 11.24 -14.17
N SER A 38 -17.82 10.12 -14.18
CA SER A 38 -16.65 9.92 -13.32
C SER A 38 -15.53 10.92 -13.63
N GLN A 39 -15.34 11.30 -14.89
CA GLN A 39 -14.39 12.36 -15.26
C GLN A 39 -14.81 13.73 -14.72
N ALA A 40 -16.10 14.06 -14.79
CA ALA A 40 -16.63 15.32 -14.30
C ALA A 40 -16.55 15.44 -12.77
N GLU A 41 -16.80 14.36 -12.04
CA GLU A 41 -16.79 14.33 -10.57
C GLU A 41 -15.36 14.33 -9.98
N LEU A 42 -14.48 13.46 -10.47
CA LEU A 42 -13.11 13.35 -9.96
C LEU A 42 -12.19 14.43 -10.54
N GLY A 43 -12.41 14.80 -11.81
CA GLY A 43 -11.44 15.58 -12.58
C GLY A 43 -10.10 14.86 -12.74
N THR A 44 -9.20 15.44 -13.54
CA THR A 44 -7.87 14.86 -13.79
C THR A 44 -6.99 14.89 -12.54
N ILE A 45 -7.14 15.95 -11.72
CA ILE A 45 -6.37 16.10 -10.48
C ILE A 45 -6.81 15.05 -9.45
N GLY A 46 -8.11 14.83 -9.27
CA GLY A 46 -8.61 13.82 -8.34
C GLY A 46 -8.23 12.40 -8.75
N TRP A 47 -8.28 12.09 -10.06
CA TRP A 47 -7.77 10.83 -10.57
C TRP A 47 -6.27 10.64 -10.32
N LEU A 48 -5.43 11.65 -10.61
CA LEU A 48 -3.99 11.58 -10.33
C LEU A 48 -3.70 11.37 -8.83
N ALA A 49 -4.43 12.07 -7.95
CA ALA A 49 -4.29 11.91 -6.51
C ALA A 49 -4.66 10.49 -6.06
N LEU A 50 -5.76 9.93 -6.59
CA LEU A 50 -6.18 8.55 -6.31
C LEU A 50 -5.12 7.53 -6.74
N ILE A 51 -4.59 7.65 -7.96
CA ILE A 51 -3.53 6.77 -8.47
C ILE A 51 -2.27 6.91 -7.61
N PHE A 52 -1.90 8.13 -7.24
CA PHE A 52 -0.76 8.37 -6.37
C PHE A 52 -0.90 7.65 -5.02
N VAL A 53 -2.09 7.72 -4.39
CA VAL A 53 -2.37 7.00 -3.13
C VAL A 53 -2.18 5.49 -3.30
N PHE A 54 -2.73 4.89 -4.36
CA PHE A 54 -2.55 3.46 -4.63
C PHE A 54 -1.08 3.07 -4.80
N VAL A 55 -0.31 3.87 -5.55
CA VAL A 55 1.12 3.65 -5.75
C VAL A 55 1.87 3.73 -4.41
N VAL A 56 1.59 4.72 -3.57
CA VAL A 56 2.21 4.87 -2.25
C VAL A 56 1.95 3.63 -1.38
N ILE A 57 0.72 3.12 -1.36
CA ILE A 57 0.37 1.91 -0.59
C ILE A 57 1.17 0.71 -1.09
N ILE A 58 1.23 0.49 -2.41
CA ILE A 58 2.00 -0.62 -3.01
C ILE A 58 3.48 -0.50 -2.64
N VAL A 59 4.05 0.71 -2.73
CA VAL A 59 5.44 0.98 -2.38
C VAL A 59 5.71 0.70 -0.89
N MET A 60 4.84 1.14 0.02
CA MET A 60 4.97 0.86 1.45
C MET A 60 4.93 -0.65 1.73
N MET A 61 3.99 -1.36 1.12
CA MET A 61 3.88 -2.82 1.26
C MET A 61 5.11 -3.53 0.71
N TYR A 62 5.65 -3.07 -0.41
CA TYR A 62 6.91 -3.56 -0.95
C TYR A 62 8.08 -3.34 0.04
N LEU A 63 8.22 -2.14 0.59
CA LEU A 63 9.28 -1.85 1.56
C LEU A 63 9.18 -2.72 2.81
N MET A 64 7.96 -2.99 3.28
CA MET A 64 7.71 -3.87 4.43
C MET A 64 8.01 -5.35 4.13
N ALA A 65 7.65 -5.83 2.94
CA ALA A 65 7.89 -7.21 2.53
C ALA A 65 9.37 -7.51 2.22
N PHE A 66 10.12 -6.51 1.76
CA PHE A 66 11.54 -6.64 1.39
C PHE A 66 12.49 -6.20 2.51
N ARG A 67 11.99 -6.15 3.76
CA ARG A 67 12.76 -5.83 4.97
C ARG A 67 13.42 -4.43 4.98
N LYS A 68 12.95 -3.51 4.14
CA LYS A 68 13.44 -2.11 4.12
C LYS A 68 12.74 -1.23 5.15
N LEU A 69 11.50 -1.56 5.49
CA LEU A 69 10.70 -0.84 6.49
C LEU A 69 10.07 -1.85 7.46
N PRO A 70 10.27 -1.72 8.79
CA PRO A 70 9.63 -2.63 9.74
C PRO A 70 8.11 -2.39 9.76
N SER A 71 7.31 -3.46 9.78
CA SER A 71 5.86 -3.34 9.94
C SER A 71 5.48 -2.94 11.36
N TYR A 72 6.24 -3.42 12.34
CA TYR A 72 6.11 -3.05 13.75
C TYR A 72 7.43 -3.32 14.49
N ILE A 73 7.62 -2.58 15.57
CA ILE A 73 8.78 -2.68 16.47
C ILE A 73 8.23 -3.18 17.81
N ILE A 74 8.80 -4.28 18.31
CA ILE A 74 8.49 -4.81 19.64
C ILE A 74 9.63 -4.36 20.55
N GLU A 75 9.29 -3.60 21.59
CA GLU A 75 10.22 -3.22 22.66
C GLU A 75 9.88 -4.07 23.89
N GLU A 76 10.75 -5.00 24.25
CA GLU A 76 10.63 -5.76 25.50
C GLU A 76 11.51 -5.10 26.57
N GLU A 77 10.90 -4.64 27.66
CA GLU A 77 11.62 -4.30 28.88
C GLU A 77 12.00 -5.60 29.61
N GLU A 78 13.30 -5.79 29.86
CA GLU A 78 13.80 -6.83 30.76
C GLU A 78 13.12 -6.69 32.13
N LYS A 79 12.05 -7.43 32.38
CA LYS A 79 11.55 -7.67 33.73
C LYS A 79 12.59 -8.51 34.45
N LYS A 80 13.38 -7.84 35.28
CA LYS A 80 14.25 -8.45 36.28
C LYS A 80 13.44 -8.93 37.47
#